data_AF-A0A645J8T5-F1
#
_entry.id   AF-A0A645J8T5-F1
#
_cell.length_a   1.000
_cell.length_b   1.000
_cell.length_c   1.000
_cell.angle_alpha   90.00
_cell.angle_beta   90.00
_cell.angle_gamma   90.00
#
_symmetry.space_group_name_H-M   'P 1'
#
loop_
_entity.id
_entity.type
_entity.pdbx_description
1 polymer ?
#
loop_
_entity_poly.entity_id
_entity_poly.type
_entity_poly.pdbx_seq_one_letter_code
_entity_poly.pdbx_strand_id
1 'polypeptide(L)' 'MDILEAPMEVEAKIRYSAQPQKALIEPIDGGHKIKVTFKENQRAITKGQSVVFYDGDMVLGGGVIE' A
#
# COMPACT_ATOMS: atom_id res chain seq x y z
N MET A 1 -4.29 -12.69 -12.73
CA MET A 1 -3.38 -12.18 -11.70
C MET A 1 -3.66 -10.71 -11.65
N ASP A 2 -4.28 -10.23 -10.58
CA ASP A 2 -4.76 -8.84 -10.54
C ASP A 2 -3.56 -7.91 -10.46
N ILE A 3 -3.41 -7.08 -11.49
CA ILE A 3 -2.36 -6.06 -11.61
C ILE A 3 -3.01 -4.69 -11.44
N LEU A 4 -2.29 -3.77 -10.80
CA LEU A 4 -2.71 -2.38 -10.78
C LEU A 4 -2.42 -1.76 -12.16
N GLU A 5 -3.44 -1.23 -12.83
CA GLU A 5 -3.28 -0.68 -14.19
C GLU A 5 -2.98 0.82 -14.20
N ALA A 6 -3.40 1.54 -13.16
CA ALA A 6 -3.24 2.98 -13.03
C ALA A 6 -3.02 3.41 -11.57
N PRO A 7 -2.42 4.57 -11.31
CA PRO A 7 -2.29 5.11 -9.97
C PRO A 7 -3.64 5.31 -9.27
N MET A 8 -3.71 5.06 -7.96
CA MET A 8 -4.92 5.30 -7.17
C MET A 8 -4.59 5.76 -5.74
N GLU A 9 -5.45 6.62 -5.18
CA GLU A 9 -5.39 6.97 -3.76
C GLU A 9 -6.05 5.87 -2.92
N VAL A 10 -5.40 5.50 -1.81
CA VAL A 10 -5.85 4.46 -0.89
C VAL A 10 -5.53 4.84 0.55
N GLU A 11 -6.09 4.09 1.49
CA GLU A 11 -5.56 4.03 2.85
C GLU A 11 -4.68 2.79 3.00
N ALA A 12 -3.43 2.97 3.40
CA ALA A 12 -2.45 1.90 3.55
C ALA A 12 -2.10 1.68 5.02
N LYS A 13 -2.12 0.42 5.45
CA LYS A 13 -1.77 -0.01 6.80
C LYS A 13 -0.56 -0.94 6.76
N ILE A 14 0.56 -0.45 7.28
CA ILE A 14 1.86 -1.15 7.29
C ILE A 14 2.14 -1.88 8.62
N ARG A 15 1.29 -1.69 9.63
CA ARG A 15 1.43 -2.30 10.96
C ARG A 15 0.06 -2.64 11.50
N TYR A 16 -0.07 -3.81 12.13
CA TYR A 16 -1.34 -4.26 12.71
C TYR A 16 -1.94 -3.28 13.73
N SER A 17 -1.10 -2.68 14.57
CA SER A 17 -1.53 -1.73 15.62
C SER A 17 -1.70 -0.29 15.12
N ALA A 18 -1.28 0.03 13.90
CA ALA A 18 -1.43 1.38 13.36
C ALA A 18 -2.81 1.57 12.73
N GLN A 19 -3.27 2.81 12.69
CA GLN A 19 -4.39 3.20 11.83
C GLN A 19 -3.92 3.21 10.37
N PRO A 20 -4.80 2.90 9.39
CA PRO A 20 -4.52 3.14 7.98
C PRO A 20 -4.18 4.61 7.73
N GLN A 21 -3.29 4.87 6.78
CA GLN A 21 -2.82 6.22 6.44
C GLN A 21 -2.96 6.46 4.95
N LYS A 22 -3.33 7.68 4.55
CA LYS A 22 -3.51 8.01 3.13
C LYS A 22 -2.21 7.85 2.35
N ALA A 23 -2.30 7.16 1.23
CA ALA A 23 -1.18 6.91 0.32
C ALA A 23 -1.64 6.96 -1.14
N LEU A 24 -0.71 7.26 -2.03
CA LEU A 24 -0.84 7.03 -3.47
C LEU A 24 -0.11 5.72 -3.80
N ILE A 25 -0.79 4.81 -4.47
CA ILE A 25 -0.17 3.62 -5.04
C ILE A 25 -0.03 3.75 -6.55
N GLU A 26 1.16 3.44 -7.07
CA GLU A 26 1.50 3.55 -8.49
C GLU A 26 2.02 2.19 -8.99
N PRO A 27 1.50 1.66 -10.10
CA PRO A 27 2.04 0.42 -10.66
C PRO A 27 3.43 0.64 -11.23
N ILE A 28 4.33 -0.29 -10.95
CA ILE A 28 5.68 -0.36 -11.50
C ILE A 28 5.96 -1.79 -11.96
N ASP A 29 7.03 -2.01 -12.71
CA ASP A 29 7.42 -3.36 -13.16
C ASP A 29 6.27 -4.12 -13.86
N GLY A 30 5.60 -3.45 -14.81
CA GLY A 30 4.44 -4.02 -15.52
C GLY A 30 3.20 -4.25 -14.66
N GLY A 31 3.12 -3.65 -13.46
CA GLY A 31 2.01 -3.82 -12.52
C GLY A 31 2.21 -4.95 -11.51
N HIS A 32 3.34 -5.67 -11.57
CA HIS A 32 3.68 -6.73 -10.61
C HIS A 32 4.21 -6.19 -9.28
N LYS A 33 4.76 -4.98 -9.30
CA LYS A 33 5.17 -4.25 -8.11
C LYS A 33 4.41 -2.95 -8.02
N ILE A 34 4.29 -2.44 -6.81
CA ILE A 34 3.58 -1.20 -6.53
C ILE A 34 4.50 -0.32 -5.72
N LYS A 35 4.65 0.93 -6.15
CA LYS A 35 5.28 1.97 -5.35
C LYS A 35 4.22 2.62 -4.48
N VAL A 36 4.46 2.68 -3.18
CA VAL A 36 3.55 3.28 -2.20
C VAL A 36 4.16 4.59 -1.70
N THR A 37 3.46 5.71 -1.91
CA THR A 37 3.87 7.03 -1.43
C THR A 37 2.86 7.52 -0.39
N PHE A 38 3.25 7.54 0.88
CA PHE A 38 2.40 8.06 1.95
C PHE A 38 2.31 9.58 1.91
N LYS A 39 1.12 10.15 2.17
CA LYS A 39 0.95 11.61 2.28
C LYS A 39 1.68 12.20 3.49
N GLU A 40 1.84 11.39 4.55
CA GLU A 40 2.58 11.76 5.75
C GLU A 40 3.69 10.73 6.06
N ASN A 41 4.79 11.21 6.66
CA ASN A 41 5.93 10.37 7.00
C ASN A 41 5.55 9.23 7.94
N GLN A 42 5.83 8.00 7.51
CA GLN A 42 5.59 6.81 8.31
C GLN A 42 6.86 6.35 9.02
N ARG A 43 6.74 5.96 10.29
CA ARG A 43 7.88 5.47 11.08
C ARG A 43 8.04 3.97 10.93
N ALA A 44 9.30 3.54 10.96
CA ALA A 44 9.69 2.15 11.13
C ALA A 44 9.02 1.19 10.13
N ILE A 45 9.02 1.59 8.86
CA ILE A 45 8.82 0.71 7.72
C ILE A 45 10.01 -0.24 7.65
N THR A 46 9.77 -1.55 7.63
CA THR A 46 10.84 -2.56 7.50
C THR A 46 10.53 -3.55 6.39
N LYS A 47 11.57 -3.96 5.64
CA LYS A 47 11.47 -5.03 4.66
C LYS A 47 10.90 -6.30 5.29
N GLY A 48 10.07 -7.02 4.56
CA GLY A 48 9.38 -8.22 5.01
C GLY A 48 8.07 -7.97 5.79
N GLN A 49 7.75 -6.71 6.13
CA GLN A 49 6.42 -6.39 6.68
C GLN A 49 5.34 -6.45 5.61
N SER A 50 4.12 -6.78 6.02
CA SER A 50 2.94 -6.67 5.16
C SER A 50 2.40 -5.25 5.13
N VAL A 51 1.87 -4.86 3.97
CA VAL A 51 1.02 -3.69 3.80
C VAL A 51 -0.35 -4.14 3.31
N VAL A 52 -1.40 -3.53 3.84
CA VAL A 52 -2.79 -3.75 3.40
C VAL A 52 -3.37 -2.43 2.91
N PHE A 53 -4.07 -2.46 1.79
CA PHE A 53 -4.69 -1.30 1.17
C PHE A 53 -6.21 -1.36 1.32
N TYR A 54 -6.80 -0.20 1.60
CA TYR A 54 -8.22 -0.02 1.86
C TYR A 54 -8.81 1.12 1.03
N ASP A 55 -10.10 0.98 0.72
CA ASP A 55 -10.99 2.05 0.27
C ASP A 55 -12.19 2.10 1.23
N GLY A 56 -12.11 3.00 2.22
CA GLY A 56 -13.01 2.98 3.37
C GLY A 56 -12.93 1.65 4.12
N ASP A 57 -14.06 0.96 4.24
CA ASP A 57 -14.16 -0.32 4.95
C ASP A 57 -13.79 -1.53 4.06
N MET A 58 -13.51 -1.32 2.77
CA MET A 58 -13.19 -2.39 1.82
C MET A 58 -11.69 -2.66 1.77
N VAL A 59 -11.30 -3.93 1.83
CA VAL A 59 -9.92 -4.36 1.56
C VAL A 59 -9.73 -4.48 0.05
N LEU A 60 -8.81 -3.69 -0.50
CA LEU A 60 -8.44 -3.74 -1.92
C LEU A 60 -7.39 -4.82 -2.20
N GLY A 61 -6.52 -5.09 -1.23
CA GLY A 61 -5.44 -6.06 -1.36
C GLY A 61 -4.29 -5.78 -0.42
N GLY A 62 -3.14 -6.41 -0.68
CA GLY A 62 -1.95 -6.21 0.11
C GLY A 62 -0.71 -6.83 -0.51
N GLY A 63 0.43 -6.59 0.12
CA GLY A 63 1.72 -7.09 -0.36
C GLY A 63 2.76 -7.12 0.75
N VAL A 64 3.97 -7.56 0.39
CA VAL A 64 5.14 -7.55 1.27
C VAL A 64 6.06 -6.41 0.84
N ILE A 65 6.55 -5.65 1.81
CA ILE A 65 7.47 -4.54 1.60
C ILE A 65 8.87 -5.12 1.29
N GLU A 66 9.43 -4.77 0.13
CA GLU A 66 10.74 -5.23 -0.37
C GLU A 66 11.83 -4.16 -0.30
#